data_AF-A0A165WRP9-F1
#
_entry.id   AF-A0A165WRP9-F1
#
_cell.length_a   1.000
_cell.length_b   1.000
_cell.length_c   1.000
_cell.angle_alpha   90.00
_cell.angle_beta   90.00
_cell.angle_gamma   90.00
#
_symmetry.space_group_name_H-M   'P 1'
#
loop_
_entity.id
_entity.type
_entity.pdbx_description
1 polymer ?
#
loop_
_entity_poly.entity_id
_entity_poly.type
_entity_poly.pdbx_seq_one_letter_code
_entity_poly.pdbx_strand_id
1 'polypeptide(L)' 'MERTPSEIWTKIFAHACTDSGETGRQLSLVSKFIRATSAPVKYQSIATHGPRQIIDL' A
#
# COMPACT_ATOMS: atom_id res chain seq x y z
N MET A 1 2.76 12.97 12.83
CA MET A 1 1.52 12.75 12.03
C MET A 1 0.42 13.74 12.38
N GLU A 2 0.27 14.13 13.64
CA GLU A 2 -0.87 14.93 14.16
C GLU A 2 -1.06 16.34 13.58
N ARG A 3 -0.07 16.88 12.86
CA ARG A 3 -0.13 18.23 12.26
C ARG A 3 -0.45 18.22 10.77
N THR A 4 -0.56 17.05 10.15
CA THR A 4 -0.71 16.91 8.70
C THR A 4 -2.03 16.22 8.42
N PRO A 5 -2.91 16.81 7.58
CA PRO A 5 -4.19 16.21 7.22
C PRO A 5 -4.02 14.81 6.60
N SER A 6 -5.01 13.94 6.82
CA SER A 6 -5.03 12.58 6.29
C SER A 6 -4.89 12.52 4.77
N GLU A 7 -5.40 13.51 4.05
CA GLU A 7 -5.38 13.61 2.59
C GLU A 7 -3.95 13.73 2.05
N ILE A 8 -3.09 14.46 2.76
CA ILE A 8 -1.68 14.59 2.38
C ILE A 8 -0.95 13.27 2.62
N TRP A 9 -1.24 12.58 3.72
CA TRP A 9 -0.71 11.25 3.98
C TRP A 9 -1.16 10.25 2.93
N THR A 10 -2.44 10.25 2.55
CA THR A 10 -2.95 9.39 1.49
C THR A 10 -2.29 9.69 0.15
N LYS A 11 -1.99 10.96 -0.19
CA LYS A 11 -1.19 11.29 -1.39
C LYS A 11 0.22 10.74 -1.32
N ILE A 12 0.90 10.88 -0.17
CA ILE A 12 2.25 10.30 0.03
C ILE A 12 2.19 8.78 -0.16
N PHE A 13 1.22 8.11 0.44
CA PHE A 13 1.06 6.67 0.31
C PHE A 13 0.67 6.24 -1.11
N ALA A 14 -0.07 7.07 -1.85
CA ALA A 14 -0.36 6.80 -3.26
C ALA A 14 0.93 6.78 -4.11
N HIS A 15 1.91 7.62 -3.77
CA HIS A 15 3.22 7.61 -4.42
C HIS A 15 4.16 6.53 -3.87
N ALA A 16 4.01 6.12 -2.61
CA ALA A 16 4.86 5.12 -1.98
C ALA A 16 4.42 3.68 -2.29
N CYS A 17 3.10 3.41 -2.37
CA CYS A 17 2.51 2.09 -2.61
C CYS A 17 2.47 1.71 -4.11
N THR A 18 3.43 2.19 -4.89
CA THR A 18 3.58 1.82 -6.31
C THR A 18 4.42 0.55 -6.51
N ASP A 19 4.83 -0.10 -5.42
CA ASP A 19 5.52 -1.39 -5.45
C ASP A 19 4.53 -2.57 -5.46
N SER A 20 5.01 -3.81 -5.38
CA SER A 20 4.17 -5.03 -5.37
C SER A 20 3.24 -5.18 -4.16
N GLY A 21 2.94 -4.11 -3.44
CA GLY A 21 2.13 -4.08 -2.22
C GLY A 21 2.94 -4.23 -0.93
N GLU A 22 4.25 -4.36 -1.04
CA GLU A 22 5.16 -4.51 0.10
C GLU A 22 5.17 -3.25 0.97
N THR A 23 5.26 -2.06 0.36
CA THR A 23 5.20 -0.77 1.09
C THR A 23 3.85 -0.59 1.76
N GLY A 24 2.75 -0.93 1.10
CA GLY A 24 1.41 -0.89 1.69
C GLY A 24 1.26 -1.79 2.93
N ARG A 25 1.90 -2.97 2.90
CA ARG A 25 1.97 -3.91 4.02
C ARG A 25 2.79 -3.35 5.19
N GLN A 26 3.97 -2.80 4.91
CA GLN A 26 4.83 -2.21 5.94
C GLN A 26 4.16 -1.01 6.63
N LEU A 27 3.53 -0.12 5.86
CA LEU A 27 2.78 1.02 6.40
C LEU A 27 1.66 0.58 7.36
N SER A 28 0.98 -0.52 7.04
CA SER A 28 -0.10 -1.05 7.89
C SER A 28 0.36 -1.50 9.29
N LEU A 29 1.66 -1.74 9.48
CA LEU A 29 2.25 -2.18 10.75
C LEU A 29 2.73 -1.01 11.63
N VAL A 30 2.83 0.21 11.09
CA VAL A 30 3.40 1.37 11.80
C VAL A 30 2.47 1.87 12.90
N SER A 31 1.18 2.07 12.60
CA SER A 31 0.19 2.53 13.57
C SER A 31 -1.24 2.35 13.06
N LYS A 32 -2.22 2.48 13.96
CA LYS A 32 -3.66 2.48 13.60
C LYS A 32 -4.01 3.59 12.60
N PHE A 33 -3.43 4.79 12.78
CA PHE A 33 -3.65 5.93 11.88
C PHE A 33 -3.11 5.63 10.48
N ILE A 34 -1.88 5.12 10.39
CA ILE A 34 -1.24 4.82 9.10
C ILE A 34 -1.93 3.69 8.39
N ARG A 35 -2.31 2.64 9.11
CA ARG A 35 -3.12 1.55 8.56
C ARG A 35 -4.44 2.06 7.96
N ALA A 36 -5.10 3.02 8.59
CA ALA A 36 -6.36 3.59 8.07
C ALA A 36 -6.12 4.49 6.85
N THR A 37 -5.10 5.35 6.89
CA THR A 37 -4.80 6.31 5.81
C THR A 37 -4.14 5.66 4.58
N SER A 38 -3.44 4.54 4.73
CA SER A 38 -2.85 3.77 3.63
C SER A 38 -3.82 2.74 3.03
N ALA A 39 -4.90 2.35 3.74
CA ALA A 39 -5.89 1.38 3.27
C ALA A 39 -6.42 1.61 1.85
N PRO A 40 -6.77 2.84 1.40
CA PRO A 40 -7.29 3.05 0.05
C PRO A 40 -6.22 2.89 -1.05
N VAL A 41 -4.93 2.94 -0.71
CA VAL A 41 -3.84 2.99 -1.69
C VAL A 41 -2.83 1.83 -1.57
N LYS A 42 -2.98 0.95 -0.57
CA LYS A 42 -2.02 -0.14 -0.29
C LYS A 42 -1.88 -1.21 -1.39
N TYR A 43 -2.82 -1.28 -2.34
CA TYR A 43 -2.84 -2.29 -3.42
C TYR A 43 -2.87 -1.64 -4.81
N GLN A 44 -2.34 -0.42 -4.95
CA GLN A 44 -2.35 0.28 -6.24
C GLN A 44 -1.45 -0.38 -7.28
N SER A 45 -0.47 -1.18 -6.87
CA SER A 45 0.33 -1.98 -7.78
C SER A 45 0.26 -3.46 -7.37
N ILE A 46 -0.22 -4.27 -8.32
CA ILE A 46 -0.34 -5.71 -8.20
C ILE A 46 0.76 -6.30 -9.09
N ALA A 47 1.83 -6.81 -8.48
CA ALA A 47 2.83 -7.55 -9.21
C ALA A 47 2.50 -9.05 -9.12
N THR A 48 2.24 -9.67 -10.27
CA THR A 48 2.09 -11.12 -10.37
C THR A 48 3.47 -11.75 -10.37
N HIS A 49 3.81 -12.56 -9.37
CA HIS A 49 5.11 -13.22 -9.28
C HIS A 49 4.98 -14.70 -9.70
N GLY A 50 5.42 -15.01 -10.92
CA GLY A 50 5.77 -16.37 -11.37
C GLY A 50 4.84 -17.03 -12.42
N PRO A 51 5.38 -17.88 -13.32
CA PRO A 51 4.59 -18.71 -14.24
C PRO A 51 3.74 -19.79 -13.54
N ARG A 52 4.11 -20.20 -12.32
CA ARG A 52 3.44 -21.27 -11.58
C ARG A 52 2.11 -20.89 -10.91
N GLN A 53 1.74 -19.61 -10.90
CA GLN A 53 0.45 -19.16 -10.34
C GLN A 53 -0.54 -18.69 -11.41
N ILE A 54 -0.13 -18.66 -12.68
CA ILE A 54 -1.00 -18.23 -13.79
C ILE A 54 -1.49 -19.42 -14.61
N ILE A 55 -0.74 -20.53 -14.63
CA ILE A 55 -1.04 -21.65 -15.52
C ILE A 55 -1.64 -22.79 -14.69
N ASP A 56 -2.97 -22.89 -14.74
CA ASP A 56 -3.74 -24.09 -14.42
C ASP A 56 -4.17 -24.78 -15.74
N LEU A 57 -3.20 -24.99 -16.64
CA LEU A 57 -3.32 -25.70 -17.92
C LEU A 57 -2.03 -26.44 -18.29
#